data_AF-A0A7X7GX80-F1
#
_entry.id   AF-A0A7X7GX80-F1
#
_cell.length_a   1.000
_cell.length_b   1.000
_cell.length_c   1.000
_cell.angle_alpha   90.00
_cell.angle_beta   90.00
_cell.angle_gamma   90.00
#
_symmetry.space_group_name_H-M   'P 1'
#
loop_
_entity.id
_entity.type
_entity.pdbx_description
1 polymer ?
#
loop_
_entity_poly.entity_id
_entity_poly.type
_entity_poly.pdbx_seq_one_letter_code
_entity_poly.pdbx_strand_id
1 'polypeptide(L)'
;MAALCTMAALLGGCGGASGLEEAFTPRSPLRGAAARPLLERIDAEKRQPAIAGAVGVTGRGLVGRALPDGERWEQVGPVETLPALDGEFVAVSGGGHVRLHHLRDGKLQWSIDSEGRQLSAMAHDGQHALLVLTDPHDSRLQLVLIVDQEGVVRHRTRSEPALGQPTTVGGLGLVPWSGRYVTVIDLAQGEPLAQFLVENSTTTAVADLQGVLLLGRGVLRLSEDVLSAPRPHPLELPPKNLPGAPRWPTDGTVALAPRAFPVAIHAFPRIDGDRLRFAQDAFGAIYYRVVLGFGARGGELRWATHFLRDVLGAASSSEGMTLCLEDGSLWRLAWADGSRASSGTLGARLRACVVSPDPRPITVARPVPLAEQVATTLTDTGPDMAPVHHLLLDELAANPAPEVTRLLLEIARSPRASADLADQTARRIAMRRTGVEHLIAALEDGADFEVTKRPAPIAAIASALFAVNAKEGAPALAQHLIDPRTSMIDQLMLARVLRHLAGPEQVPELSAYFTLYRTAASEPELAQAVVLTAQTLWLLGGEEGRAVVLEAARDPMTHPNVRSELEKLMVHPSPTSSP
;
A
#
# COMPACT_ATOMS: atom_id res chain seq x y z
N MET A 1 -50.54 -19.20 51.25
CA MET A 1 -51.88 -19.37 50.65
C MET A 1 -51.96 -18.38 49.50
N ALA A 2 -51.63 -18.80 48.27
CA ALA A 2 -52.56 -19.12 47.17
C ALA A 2 -53.37 -17.88 46.73
N ALA A 3 -53.43 -17.41 45.48
CA ALA A 3 -53.13 -17.95 44.15
C ALA A 3 -52.84 -16.74 43.20
N LEU A 4 -51.87 -16.78 42.27
CA LEU A 4 -51.97 -17.29 40.89
C LEU A 4 -53.18 -16.77 40.10
N CYS A 5 -52.95 -15.78 39.23
CA CYS A 5 -53.74 -15.58 38.02
C CYS A 5 -52.83 -15.09 36.88
N THR A 6 -52.45 -16.06 36.07
CA THR A 6 -51.79 -15.99 34.77
C THR A 6 -52.69 -15.27 33.76
N MET A 7 -52.16 -14.30 33.02
CA MET A 7 -52.74 -13.86 31.74
C MET A 7 -51.70 -14.11 30.65
N ALA A 8 -51.82 -15.27 30.03
CA ALA A 8 -51.21 -15.59 28.75
C ALA A 8 -52.01 -14.87 27.67
N ALA A 9 -51.40 -13.90 26.99
CA ALA A 9 -51.94 -13.31 25.77
C ALA A 9 -51.40 -14.10 24.57
N LEU A 10 -52.35 -14.67 23.83
CA LEU A 10 -52.17 -15.45 22.61
C LEU A 10 -51.50 -14.62 21.50
N LEU A 11 -50.34 -15.10 21.02
CA LEU A 11 -49.86 -14.85 19.67
C LEU A 11 -49.92 -16.19 18.93
N GLY A 12 -51.02 -16.40 18.20
CA GLY A 12 -51.20 -17.52 17.30
C GLY A 12 -51.73 -17.03 15.96
N GLY A 13 -50.98 -17.31 14.89
CA GLY A 13 -51.30 -17.03 13.48
C GLY A 13 -50.23 -16.12 12.85
N CYS A 14 -49.36 -16.56 11.94
CA CYS A 14 -49.41 -17.63 10.96
C CYS A 14 -48.26 -18.64 11.13
N GLY A 15 -48.53 -19.91 10.80
CA GLY A 15 -47.48 -20.92 10.63
C GLY A 15 -46.60 -20.57 9.42
N GLY A 16 -45.52 -19.86 9.68
CA GLY A 16 -44.32 -19.82 8.83
C GLY A 16 -43.36 -20.92 9.29
N ALA A 17 -42.45 -21.33 8.43
CA ALA A 17 -41.45 -22.33 8.78
C ALA A 17 -40.51 -21.72 9.83
N SER A 18 -40.70 -22.04 11.11
CA SER A 18 -39.76 -21.63 12.17
C SER A 18 -38.45 -22.39 11.98
N GLY A 19 -37.40 -21.71 11.53
CA GLY A 19 -36.10 -22.35 11.30
C GLY A 19 -35.12 -21.47 10.54
N LEU A 20 -33.89 -21.98 10.41
CA LEU A 20 -32.80 -21.32 9.71
C LEU A 20 -33.11 -21.09 8.22
N GLU A 21 -34.08 -21.82 7.64
CA GLU A 21 -34.55 -21.64 6.26
C GLU A 21 -35.06 -20.22 5.96
N GLU A 22 -35.67 -19.55 6.94
CA GLU A 22 -36.20 -18.19 6.76
C GLU A 22 -35.16 -17.08 7.00
N ALA A 23 -33.92 -17.43 7.37
CA ALA A 23 -32.91 -16.44 7.78
C ALA A 23 -32.56 -15.43 6.68
N PHE A 24 -32.59 -15.85 5.41
CA PHE A 24 -32.12 -15.07 4.25
C PHE A 24 -33.22 -14.71 3.25
N THR A 25 -34.47 -14.71 3.71
CA THR A 25 -35.61 -14.18 2.96
C THR A 25 -35.96 -12.79 3.47
N PRO A 26 -36.19 -11.77 2.63
CA PRO A 26 -36.52 -10.42 3.09
C PRO A 26 -37.78 -10.43 3.97
N ARG A 27 -37.66 -9.92 5.20
CA ARG A 27 -38.75 -9.70 6.14
C ARG A 27 -38.79 -8.24 6.58
N SER A 28 -39.82 -7.86 7.34
CA SER A 28 -39.90 -6.51 7.93
C SER A 28 -38.72 -6.30 8.88
N PRO A 29 -37.78 -5.38 8.57
CA PRO A 29 -36.57 -5.23 9.34
C PRO A 29 -36.85 -4.55 10.68
N LEU A 30 -36.13 -4.98 11.71
CA LEU A 30 -36.12 -4.34 13.03
C LEU A 30 -35.32 -3.04 12.95
N ARG A 31 -35.91 -1.92 13.42
CA ARG A 31 -35.32 -0.57 13.32
C ARG A 31 -35.64 0.29 14.54
N GLY A 32 -34.84 1.34 14.73
CA GLY A 32 -35.03 2.35 15.78
C GLY A 32 -35.23 1.74 17.17
N ALA A 33 -36.11 2.35 17.95
CA ALA A 33 -36.35 1.94 19.33
C ALA A 33 -36.77 0.47 19.49
N ALA A 34 -37.39 -0.14 18.46
CA ALA A 34 -37.76 -1.56 18.49
C ALA A 34 -36.52 -2.48 18.45
N ALA A 35 -35.39 -2.02 17.89
CA ALA A 35 -34.13 -2.76 17.89
C ALA A 35 -33.37 -2.68 19.21
N ARG A 36 -33.69 -1.70 20.07
CA ARG A 36 -32.93 -1.39 21.28
C ARG A 36 -32.71 -2.59 22.21
N PRO A 37 -33.71 -3.41 22.57
CA PRO A 37 -33.49 -4.54 23.48
C PRO A 37 -32.48 -5.56 22.94
N LEU A 38 -32.49 -5.79 21.62
CA LEU A 38 -31.55 -6.71 20.98
C LEU A 38 -30.15 -6.10 20.87
N LEU A 39 -30.06 -4.80 20.55
CA LEU A 39 -28.78 -4.08 20.53
C LEU A 39 -28.13 -4.03 21.92
N GLU A 40 -28.91 -3.78 22.98
CA GLU A 40 -28.43 -3.81 24.37
C GLU A 40 -27.92 -5.20 24.76
N ARG A 41 -28.61 -6.27 24.32
CA ARG A 41 -28.12 -7.66 24.50
C ARG A 41 -26.79 -7.87 23.76
N ILE A 42 -26.67 -7.42 22.51
CA ILE A 42 -25.43 -7.54 21.73
C ILE A 42 -24.28 -6.77 22.39
N ASP A 43 -24.53 -5.55 22.86
CA ASP A 43 -23.50 -4.70 23.48
C ASP A 43 -23.11 -5.16 24.89
N ALA A 44 -24.01 -5.81 25.63
CA ALA A 44 -23.71 -6.37 26.95
C ALA A 44 -22.79 -7.59 26.90
N GLU A 45 -22.83 -8.32 25.79
CA GLU A 45 -22.08 -9.55 25.57
C GLU A 45 -20.66 -9.23 25.10
N LYS A 46 -19.69 -9.33 26.00
CA LYS A 46 -18.29 -9.04 25.66
C LYS A 46 -17.65 -10.24 24.96
N ARG A 47 -17.19 -10.02 23.73
CA ARG A 47 -16.32 -11.00 23.06
C ARG A 47 -15.03 -11.16 23.83
N GLN A 48 -14.57 -12.40 23.99
CA GLN A 48 -13.24 -12.63 24.56
C GLN A 48 -12.16 -12.07 23.61
N PRO A 49 -11.07 -11.51 24.14
CA PRO A 49 -9.96 -11.05 23.32
C PRO A 49 -9.45 -12.20 22.44
N ALA A 50 -9.36 -11.98 21.14
CA ALA A 50 -8.80 -12.97 20.22
C ALA A 50 -7.34 -13.27 20.58
N ILE A 51 -6.93 -14.53 20.42
CA ILE A 51 -5.52 -14.91 20.54
C ILE A 51 -4.81 -14.38 19.30
N ALA A 52 -3.75 -13.60 19.50
CA ALA A 52 -2.87 -13.20 18.39
C ALA A 52 -2.21 -14.46 17.81
N GLY A 53 -2.13 -14.57 16.49
CA GLY A 53 -1.63 -15.80 15.87
C GLY A 53 -1.52 -15.69 14.37
N ALA A 54 -0.82 -16.65 13.77
CA ALA A 54 -0.69 -16.74 12.31
C ALA A 54 -0.86 -18.19 11.85
N VAL A 55 -1.47 -18.35 10.69
CA VAL A 55 -1.61 -19.64 10.00
C VAL A 55 -1.20 -19.46 8.55
N GLY A 56 -0.16 -20.19 8.16
CA GLY A 56 0.37 -20.22 6.81
C GLY A 56 -0.08 -21.45 6.04
N VAL A 57 -0.34 -21.27 4.75
CA VAL A 57 -0.58 -22.37 3.80
C VAL A 57 0.73 -22.75 3.13
N THR A 58 1.14 -24.01 3.26
CA THR A 58 2.32 -24.58 2.62
C THR A 58 1.93 -25.41 1.40
N GLY A 59 2.91 -26.03 0.74
CA GLY A 59 2.65 -27.04 -0.29
C GLY A 59 2.07 -28.37 0.24
N ARG A 60 2.13 -28.61 1.56
CA ARG A 60 1.72 -29.89 2.19
C ARG A 60 0.49 -29.77 3.10
N GLY A 61 0.08 -28.56 3.44
CA GLY A 61 -1.02 -28.30 4.37
C GLY A 61 -0.82 -26.99 5.12
N LEU A 62 -1.15 -26.97 6.40
CA LEU A 62 -1.07 -25.78 7.25
C LEU A 62 0.12 -25.82 8.20
N VAL A 63 0.64 -24.64 8.52
CA VAL A 63 1.52 -24.40 9.66
C VAL A 63 0.95 -23.24 10.45
N GLY A 64 0.95 -23.33 11.77
CA GLY A 64 0.39 -22.25 12.58
C GLY A 64 1.09 -22.09 13.92
N ARG A 65 0.81 -20.95 14.55
CA ARG A 65 1.42 -20.54 15.81
C ARG A 65 0.61 -19.43 16.47
N ALA A 66 0.38 -19.53 17.78
CA ALA A 66 -0.07 -18.41 18.61
C ALA A 66 1.11 -17.46 18.91
N LEU A 67 0.90 -16.15 18.82
CA LEU A 67 1.91 -15.12 19.02
C LEU A 67 1.86 -14.55 20.45
N PRO A 68 2.99 -14.07 21.00
CA PRO A 68 4.37 -14.18 20.48
C PRO A 68 4.99 -15.58 20.56
N ASP A 69 4.70 -16.28 21.65
CA ASP A 69 5.59 -17.33 22.16
C ASP A 69 4.97 -18.72 22.09
N GLY A 70 3.82 -18.87 21.42
CA GLY A 70 3.18 -20.16 21.23
C GLY A 70 4.07 -21.14 20.46
N GLU A 71 3.83 -22.43 20.64
CA GLU A 71 4.55 -23.46 19.87
C GLU A 71 4.04 -23.49 18.43
N ARG A 72 4.96 -23.83 17.51
CA ARG A 72 4.61 -24.06 16.11
C ARG A 72 3.98 -25.45 15.98
N TRP A 73 2.91 -25.55 15.21
CA TRP A 73 2.28 -26.81 14.83
C TRP A 73 2.13 -26.92 13.31
N GLU A 74 1.95 -28.16 12.83
CA GLU A 74 1.73 -28.46 11.42
C GLU A 74 0.54 -29.41 11.25
N GLN A 75 -0.20 -29.23 10.16
CA GLN A 75 -1.31 -30.10 9.77
C GLN A 75 -1.17 -30.44 8.29
N VAL A 76 -1.00 -31.72 7.98
CA VAL A 76 -0.88 -32.20 6.61
C VAL A 76 -2.28 -32.41 6.02
N GLY A 77 -2.47 -31.99 4.77
CA GLY A 77 -3.70 -32.24 4.05
C GLY A 77 -3.99 -31.19 2.97
N PRO A 78 -5.01 -31.43 2.14
CA PRO A 78 -5.45 -30.48 1.13
C PRO A 78 -5.93 -29.18 1.78
N VAL A 79 -5.67 -28.06 1.12
CA VAL A 79 -6.13 -26.72 1.48
C VAL A 79 -6.67 -26.09 0.21
N GLU A 80 -7.99 -25.90 0.15
CA GLU A 80 -8.69 -25.43 -1.05
C GLU A 80 -9.03 -23.94 -0.99
N THR A 81 -9.13 -23.37 0.21
CA THR A 81 -9.35 -21.95 0.45
C THR A 81 -8.37 -21.42 1.49
N LEU A 82 -8.23 -20.10 1.54
CA LEU A 82 -7.52 -19.43 2.61
C LEU A 82 -8.17 -19.80 3.95
N PRO A 83 -7.42 -20.25 4.97
CA PRO A 83 -8.00 -20.63 6.24
C PRO A 83 -8.75 -19.47 6.90
N ALA A 84 -9.91 -19.74 7.47
CA ALA A 84 -10.63 -18.77 8.28
C ALA A 84 -10.07 -18.82 9.72
N LEU A 85 -9.66 -17.67 10.25
CA LEU A 85 -9.11 -17.52 11.60
C LEU A 85 -10.05 -16.62 12.41
N ASP A 86 -10.65 -17.17 13.46
CA ASP A 86 -11.57 -16.42 14.33
C ASP A 86 -11.33 -16.80 15.80
N GLY A 87 -10.92 -15.82 16.60
CA GLY A 87 -10.55 -16.05 18.00
C GLY A 87 -9.38 -17.03 18.13
N GLU A 88 -9.65 -18.18 18.74
CA GLU A 88 -8.68 -19.26 18.95
C GLU A 88 -8.83 -20.43 17.97
N PHE A 89 -9.71 -20.31 16.97
CA PHE A 89 -10.05 -21.40 16.06
C PHE A 89 -9.65 -21.10 14.62
N VAL A 90 -9.25 -22.17 13.93
CA VAL A 90 -8.83 -22.15 12.53
C VAL A 90 -9.70 -23.15 11.77
N ALA A 91 -10.49 -22.68 10.82
CA ALA A 91 -11.23 -23.55 9.91
C ALA A 91 -10.61 -23.56 8.52
N VAL A 92 -10.60 -24.75 7.90
CA VAL A 92 -10.08 -24.94 6.56
C VAL A 92 -10.94 -25.97 5.82
N SER A 93 -11.28 -25.68 4.56
CA SER A 93 -11.84 -26.68 3.65
C SER A 93 -10.74 -27.35 2.82
N GLY A 94 -10.85 -28.66 2.66
CA GLY A 94 -10.03 -29.42 1.73
C GLY A 94 -10.33 -30.92 1.77
N GLY A 95 -10.33 -31.55 0.60
CA GLY A 95 -10.55 -32.99 0.49
C GLY A 95 -11.98 -33.42 0.82
N GLY A 96 -12.96 -32.57 0.48
CA GLY A 96 -14.39 -32.81 0.74
C GLY A 96 -14.82 -32.58 2.20
N HIS A 97 -13.95 -32.01 3.04
CA HIS A 97 -14.25 -31.75 4.44
C HIS A 97 -13.96 -30.30 4.84
N VAL A 98 -14.70 -29.82 5.84
CA VAL A 98 -14.31 -28.66 6.65
C VAL A 98 -13.78 -29.15 8.00
N ARG A 99 -12.59 -28.72 8.36
CA ARG A 99 -11.89 -29.10 9.60
C ARG A 99 -11.69 -27.88 10.48
N LEU A 100 -11.98 -28.02 11.77
CA LEU A 100 -11.71 -27.00 12.78
C LEU A 100 -10.52 -27.43 13.64
N HIS A 101 -9.54 -26.54 13.77
CA HIS A 101 -8.35 -26.73 14.57
C HIS A 101 -8.25 -25.65 15.65
N HIS A 102 -7.62 -25.97 16.77
CA HIS A 102 -7.24 -24.97 17.78
C HIS A 102 -5.94 -24.27 17.35
N LEU A 103 -5.89 -22.94 17.45
CA LEU A 103 -4.77 -22.11 17.01
C LEU A 103 -3.50 -22.31 17.84
N ARG A 104 -3.62 -22.72 19.11
CA ARG A 104 -2.47 -22.83 20.03
C ARG A 104 -1.60 -24.04 19.72
N ASP A 105 -2.22 -25.18 19.42
CA ASP A 105 -1.54 -26.48 19.28
C ASP A 105 -1.85 -27.19 17.96
N GLY A 106 -2.73 -26.63 17.13
CA GLY A 106 -3.14 -27.22 15.85
C GLY A 106 -4.08 -28.41 16.00
N LYS A 107 -4.53 -28.75 17.22
CA LYS A 107 -5.33 -29.95 17.48
C LYS A 107 -6.66 -29.86 16.75
N LEU A 108 -6.96 -30.88 15.95
CA LEU A 108 -8.26 -31.06 15.31
C LEU A 108 -9.34 -31.20 16.39
N GLN A 109 -10.33 -30.33 16.35
CA GLN A 109 -11.52 -30.39 17.20
C GLN A 109 -12.57 -31.31 16.56
N TRP A 110 -12.90 -31.06 15.31
CA TRP A 110 -13.82 -31.86 14.52
C TRP A 110 -13.59 -31.71 13.02
N SER A 111 -14.22 -32.61 12.25
CA SER A 111 -14.22 -32.62 10.79
C SER A 111 -15.62 -32.99 10.30
N ILE A 112 -16.19 -32.19 9.40
CA ILE A 112 -17.51 -32.43 8.80
C ILE A 112 -17.39 -32.52 7.28
N ASP A 113 -18.35 -33.20 6.64
CA ASP A 113 -18.49 -33.20 5.18
C ASP A 113 -18.83 -31.79 4.68
N SER A 114 -18.14 -31.31 3.64
CA SER A 114 -18.38 -30.00 3.06
C SER A 114 -19.46 -30.00 1.97
N GLU A 115 -20.03 -31.16 1.67
CA GLU A 115 -21.02 -31.40 0.59
C GLU A 115 -20.50 -30.92 -0.77
N GLY A 116 -19.20 -31.11 -1.03
CA GLY A 116 -18.52 -30.64 -2.24
C GLY A 116 -18.32 -29.12 -2.33
N ARG A 117 -18.54 -28.40 -1.23
CA ARG A 117 -18.42 -26.93 -1.14
C ARG A 117 -17.14 -26.51 -0.44
N GLN A 118 -16.79 -25.25 -0.60
CA GLN A 118 -15.58 -24.63 -0.06
C GLN A 118 -15.94 -23.61 1.02
N LEU A 119 -15.12 -23.55 2.07
CA LEU A 119 -15.29 -22.58 3.15
C LEU A 119 -15.02 -21.17 2.64
N SER A 120 -16.05 -20.33 2.66
CA SER A 120 -15.92 -18.90 2.32
C SER A 120 -15.77 -18.03 3.56
N ALA A 121 -16.47 -18.37 4.64
CA ALA A 121 -16.44 -17.61 5.88
C ALA A 121 -16.79 -18.46 7.10
N MET A 122 -16.32 -18.03 8.27
CA MET A 122 -16.60 -18.66 9.57
C MET A 122 -16.71 -17.59 10.66
N ALA A 123 -17.61 -17.81 11.63
CA ALA A 123 -17.52 -17.22 12.94
C ALA A 123 -17.71 -18.27 14.04
N HIS A 124 -17.09 -18.07 15.20
CA HIS A 124 -17.10 -19.04 16.31
C HIS A 124 -17.30 -18.33 17.66
N ASP A 125 -18.24 -18.79 18.48
CA ASP A 125 -18.54 -18.21 19.81
C ASP A 125 -17.95 -19.01 20.99
N GLY A 126 -17.30 -20.13 20.70
CA GLY A 126 -16.74 -21.07 21.67
C GLY A 126 -17.57 -22.35 21.78
N GLN A 127 -18.89 -22.28 21.54
CA GLN A 127 -19.85 -23.38 21.62
C GLN A 127 -20.36 -23.82 20.24
N HIS A 128 -20.48 -22.87 19.33
CA HIS A 128 -21.02 -23.05 17.99
C HIS A 128 -20.08 -22.41 16.96
N ALA A 129 -19.90 -23.10 15.84
CA ALA A 129 -19.33 -22.56 14.61
C ALA A 129 -20.45 -22.26 13.62
N LEU A 130 -20.49 -21.02 13.14
CA LEU A 130 -21.33 -20.59 12.04
C LEU A 130 -20.49 -20.56 10.77
N LEU A 131 -20.77 -21.47 9.83
CA LEU A 131 -20.01 -21.65 8.60
C LEU A 131 -20.84 -21.20 7.40
N VAL A 132 -20.17 -20.52 6.47
CA VAL A 132 -20.70 -20.25 5.13
C VAL A 132 -19.83 -21.01 4.13
N LEU A 133 -20.47 -21.89 3.35
CA LEU A 133 -19.83 -22.72 2.34
C LEU A 133 -20.37 -22.37 0.95
N THR A 134 -19.48 -22.07 0.01
CA THR A 134 -19.83 -21.71 -1.37
C THR A 134 -19.51 -22.85 -2.32
N ASP A 135 -20.36 -23.07 -3.33
CA ASP A 135 -20.04 -24.01 -4.40
C ASP A 135 -18.93 -23.43 -5.30
N PRO A 136 -17.84 -24.16 -5.56
CA PRO A 136 -16.73 -23.67 -6.38
C PRO A 136 -17.11 -23.39 -7.85
N HIS A 137 -18.21 -23.96 -8.34
CA HIS A 137 -18.69 -23.80 -9.72
C HIS A 137 -19.95 -22.93 -9.83
N ASP A 138 -20.70 -22.75 -8.74
CA ASP A 138 -21.89 -21.89 -8.69
C ASP A 138 -22.02 -21.08 -7.39
N SER A 139 -21.42 -19.90 -7.38
CA SER A 139 -21.47 -18.99 -6.22
C SER A 139 -22.86 -18.51 -5.81
N ARG A 140 -23.91 -18.76 -6.61
CA ARG A 140 -25.28 -18.32 -6.33
C ARG A 140 -25.96 -19.12 -5.24
N LEU A 141 -25.51 -20.34 -4.94
CA LEU A 141 -26.08 -21.13 -3.85
C LEU A 141 -25.01 -21.33 -2.78
N GLN A 142 -25.26 -20.82 -1.59
CA GLN A 142 -24.40 -21.00 -0.43
C GLN A 142 -25.09 -21.90 0.60
N LEU A 143 -24.31 -22.68 1.33
CA LEU A 143 -24.76 -23.53 2.42
C LEU A 143 -24.31 -22.89 3.74
N VAL A 144 -25.26 -22.70 4.65
CA VAL A 144 -24.99 -22.20 6.01
C VAL A 144 -25.18 -23.33 6.99
N LEU A 145 -24.18 -23.53 7.84
CA LEU A 145 -24.18 -24.58 8.86
C LEU A 145 -23.96 -23.95 10.23
N ILE A 146 -24.73 -24.42 11.21
CA ILE A 146 -24.42 -24.22 12.64
C ILE A 146 -23.98 -25.56 13.20
N VAL A 147 -22.73 -25.61 13.64
CA VAL A 147 -22.04 -26.82 14.10
C VAL A 147 -21.70 -26.63 15.57
N ASP A 148 -21.93 -27.64 16.41
CA ASP A 148 -21.56 -27.58 17.83
C ASP A 148 -20.09 -27.95 18.09
N GLN A 149 -19.70 -27.99 19.36
CA GLN A 149 -18.35 -28.33 19.80
C GLN A 149 -17.95 -29.78 19.45
N GLU A 150 -18.92 -30.69 19.35
CA GLU A 150 -18.70 -32.09 18.99
C GLU A 150 -18.59 -32.31 17.47
N GLY A 151 -18.80 -31.26 16.66
CA GLY A 151 -18.79 -31.36 15.20
C GLY A 151 -20.11 -31.86 14.61
N VAL A 152 -21.21 -31.83 15.37
CA VAL A 152 -22.53 -32.19 14.89
C VAL A 152 -23.17 -30.97 14.25
N VAL A 153 -23.59 -31.11 12.99
CA VAL A 153 -24.39 -30.09 12.29
C VAL A 153 -25.79 -30.06 12.93
N ARG A 154 -26.07 -29.02 13.73
CA ARG A 154 -27.35 -28.84 14.41
C ARG A 154 -28.40 -28.22 13.51
N HIS A 155 -27.99 -27.21 12.74
CA HIS A 155 -28.87 -26.48 11.83
C HIS A 155 -28.19 -26.28 10.48
N ARG A 156 -29.01 -26.27 9.42
CA ARG A 156 -28.54 -26.08 8.04
C ARG A 156 -29.57 -25.33 7.22
N THR A 157 -29.10 -24.52 6.28
CA THR A 157 -29.95 -23.89 5.26
C THR A 157 -29.17 -23.59 4.00
N ARG A 158 -29.88 -23.37 2.88
CA ARG A 158 -29.30 -22.84 1.65
C ARG A 158 -29.72 -21.38 1.47
N SER A 159 -28.81 -20.58 0.93
CA SER A 159 -29.06 -19.18 0.58
C SER A 159 -28.79 -18.97 -0.90
N GLU A 160 -29.76 -18.37 -1.61
CA GLU A 160 -29.55 -17.83 -2.95
C GLU A 160 -28.89 -16.44 -2.93
N PRO A 161 -29.25 -15.54 -1.99
CA PRO A 161 -28.48 -14.32 -1.82
C PRO A 161 -27.03 -14.59 -1.39
N ALA A 162 -26.12 -13.77 -1.92
CA ALA A 162 -24.74 -13.75 -1.46
C ALA A 162 -24.68 -13.34 0.03
N LEU A 163 -24.05 -14.19 0.83
CA LEU A 163 -23.76 -14.04 2.23
C LEU A 163 -22.34 -13.55 2.42
N GLY A 164 -22.17 -12.66 3.38
CA GLY A 164 -20.89 -12.11 3.78
C GLY A 164 -20.21 -12.87 4.92
N GLN A 165 -19.08 -12.34 5.35
CA GLN A 165 -18.33 -12.84 6.50
C GLN A 165 -19.14 -12.56 7.79
N PRO A 166 -19.57 -13.61 8.52
CA PRO A 166 -20.36 -13.44 9.73
C PRO A 166 -19.48 -13.11 10.93
N THR A 167 -20.13 -12.76 12.03
CA THR A 167 -19.52 -12.69 13.36
C THR A 167 -20.45 -13.30 14.41
N THR A 168 -19.91 -13.57 15.60
CA THR A 168 -20.68 -14.08 16.74
C THR A 168 -20.51 -13.22 17.99
N VAL A 169 -21.58 -13.15 18.79
CA VAL A 169 -21.61 -12.41 20.06
C VAL A 169 -22.69 -12.99 20.97
N GLY A 170 -22.35 -13.45 22.17
CA GLY A 170 -23.33 -13.90 23.18
C GLY A 170 -24.31 -14.99 22.72
N GLY A 171 -23.83 -15.99 21.98
CA GLY A 171 -24.68 -17.05 21.41
C GLY A 171 -25.48 -16.63 20.17
N LEU A 172 -25.26 -15.42 19.66
CA LEU A 172 -25.88 -14.91 18.45
C LEU A 172 -24.91 -14.94 17.27
N GLY A 173 -25.41 -15.32 16.10
CA GLY A 173 -24.72 -15.17 14.82
C GLY A 173 -25.27 -13.98 14.05
N LEU A 174 -24.39 -13.11 13.55
CA LEU A 174 -24.76 -11.98 12.70
C LEU A 174 -24.20 -12.22 11.30
N VAL A 175 -25.10 -12.36 10.33
CA VAL A 175 -24.76 -12.71 8.94
C VAL A 175 -25.17 -11.57 8.00
N PRO A 176 -24.22 -10.84 7.40
CA PRO A 176 -24.51 -9.91 6.32
C PRO A 176 -24.96 -10.64 5.05
N TRP A 177 -25.92 -10.08 4.31
CA TRP A 177 -26.33 -10.64 3.02
C TRP A 177 -26.96 -9.60 2.08
N SER A 178 -26.91 -9.89 0.78
CA SER A 178 -27.35 -8.99 -0.31
C SER A 178 -26.74 -7.58 -0.29
N GLY A 179 -25.62 -7.39 0.43
CA GLY A 179 -25.01 -6.08 0.63
C GLY A 179 -25.86 -5.08 1.42
N ARG A 180 -26.98 -5.50 2.03
CA ARG A 180 -27.88 -4.54 2.70
C ARG A 180 -28.60 -5.06 3.93
N TYR A 181 -28.60 -6.36 4.17
CA TYR A 181 -29.24 -6.95 5.34
C TYR A 181 -28.20 -7.54 6.27
N VAL A 182 -28.52 -7.55 7.56
CA VAL A 182 -27.81 -8.36 8.56
C VAL A 182 -28.86 -9.16 9.32
N THR A 183 -28.81 -10.48 9.23
CA THR A 183 -29.71 -11.35 10.01
C THR A 183 -29.03 -11.72 11.32
N VAL A 184 -29.76 -11.60 12.42
CA VAL A 184 -29.37 -12.08 13.75
C VAL A 184 -30.01 -13.43 13.98
N ILE A 185 -29.21 -14.44 14.33
CA ILE A 185 -29.62 -15.83 14.49
C ILE A 185 -29.26 -16.27 15.92
N ASP A 186 -30.19 -16.92 16.62
CA ASP A 186 -29.86 -17.68 17.82
C ASP A 186 -29.14 -18.97 17.43
N LEU A 187 -27.87 -19.12 17.81
CA LEU A 187 -27.05 -20.23 17.34
C LEU A 187 -27.48 -21.58 17.93
N ALA A 188 -28.03 -21.58 19.14
CA ALA A 188 -28.48 -22.81 19.79
C ALA A 188 -29.79 -23.31 19.14
N GLN A 189 -30.73 -22.40 18.90
CA GLN A 189 -32.03 -22.74 18.33
C GLN A 189 -32.05 -22.80 16.80
N GLY A 190 -31.09 -22.17 16.14
CA GLY A 190 -31.07 -22.03 14.67
C GLY A 190 -32.16 -21.07 14.16
N GLU A 191 -32.74 -20.27 15.04
CA GLU A 191 -33.87 -19.41 14.72
C GLU A 191 -33.40 -17.97 14.40
N PRO A 192 -33.86 -17.38 13.29
CA PRO A 192 -33.57 -15.98 13.01
C PRO A 192 -34.42 -15.06 13.90
N LEU A 193 -33.77 -14.29 14.77
CA LEU A 193 -34.41 -13.41 15.74
C LEU A 193 -34.81 -12.06 15.14
N ALA A 194 -33.98 -11.51 14.25
CA ALA A 194 -34.20 -10.20 13.64
C ALA A 194 -33.48 -10.07 12.30
N GLN A 195 -33.97 -9.15 11.47
CA GLN A 195 -33.25 -8.67 10.29
C GLN A 195 -33.06 -7.16 10.40
N PHE A 196 -31.84 -6.69 10.18
CA PHE A 196 -31.51 -5.27 10.09
C PHE A 196 -31.37 -4.87 8.62
N LEU A 197 -31.84 -3.67 8.25
CA LEU A 197 -31.52 -3.06 6.96
C LEU A 197 -30.42 -2.01 7.15
N VAL A 198 -29.29 -2.21 6.49
CA VAL A 198 -28.11 -1.34 6.52
C VAL A 198 -27.62 -1.10 5.09
N GLU A 199 -28.01 0.01 4.47
CA GLU A 199 -27.66 0.34 3.07
C GLU A 199 -26.21 0.83 2.92
N ASN A 200 -25.23 -0.07 3.12
CA ASN A 200 -23.79 0.22 3.07
C ASN A 200 -22.98 -0.74 2.16
N SER A 201 -23.64 -1.56 1.34
CA SER A 201 -22.98 -2.69 0.66
C SER A 201 -22.25 -3.60 1.67
N THR A 202 -22.87 -3.87 2.82
CA THR A 202 -22.25 -4.61 3.92
C THR A 202 -21.94 -6.05 3.50
N THR A 203 -20.67 -6.43 3.54
CA THR A 203 -20.18 -7.77 3.18
C THR A 203 -19.49 -8.48 4.34
N THR A 204 -19.21 -7.78 5.44
CA THR A 204 -18.51 -8.33 6.60
C THR A 204 -19.08 -7.76 7.90
N ALA A 205 -19.29 -8.61 8.89
CA ALA A 205 -19.54 -8.21 10.28
C ALA A 205 -18.33 -8.61 11.14
N VAL A 206 -17.95 -7.76 12.08
CA VAL A 206 -16.87 -8.03 13.04
C VAL A 206 -17.33 -7.61 14.41
N ALA A 207 -17.31 -8.53 15.37
CA ALA A 207 -17.47 -8.22 16.79
C ALA A 207 -16.10 -8.17 17.47
N ASP A 208 -15.85 -7.10 18.22
CA ASP A 208 -14.69 -6.93 19.09
C ASP A 208 -15.09 -6.30 20.43
N LEU A 209 -14.10 -5.84 21.21
CA LEU A 209 -14.34 -5.19 22.51
C LEU A 209 -15.11 -3.85 22.40
N GLN A 210 -15.27 -3.32 21.19
CA GLN A 210 -15.93 -2.05 20.88
C GLN A 210 -17.38 -2.25 20.42
N GLY A 211 -17.83 -3.51 20.28
CA GLY A 211 -19.15 -3.89 19.80
C GLY A 211 -19.10 -4.49 18.39
N VAL A 212 -20.21 -4.41 17.65
CA VAL A 212 -20.30 -4.92 16.29
C VAL A 212 -20.06 -3.83 15.25
N LEU A 213 -19.10 -4.05 14.38
CA LEU A 213 -18.79 -3.24 13.21
C LEU A 213 -19.28 -3.93 11.94
N LEU A 214 -19.86 -3.15 11.04
CA LEU A 214 -20.35 -3.56 9.74
C LEU A 214 -19.49 -2.94 8.65
N LEU A 215 -18.81 -3.78 7.87
CA LEU A 215 -17.85 -3.40 6.84
C LEU A 215 -18.49 -3.66 5.45
N GLY A 216 -18.40 -2.66 4.58
CA GLY A 216 -18.99 -2.66 3.24
C GLY A 216 -18.26 -1.67 2.32
N ARG A 217 -18.88 -0.55 1.98
CA ARG A 217 -18.19 0.58 1.32
C ARG A 217 -17.23 1.34 2.23
N GLY A 218 -17.55 1.36 3.52
CA GLY A 218 -16.70 1.79 4.61
C GLY A 218 -17.12 1.01 5.85
N VAL A 219 -16.96 1.61 7.03
CA VAL A 219 -17.32 0.97 8.30
C VAL A 219 -18.39 1.75 9.05
N LEU A 220 -19.36 1.00 9.58
CA LEU A 220 -20.41 1.49 10.47
C LEU A 220 -20.35 0.73 11.79
N ARG A 221 -20.67 1.39 12.90
CA ARG A 221 -20.96 0.71 14.16
C ARG A 221 -22.44 0.36 14.19
N LEU A 222 -22.77 -0.91 14.40
CA LEU A 222 -24.15 -1.33 14.61
C LEU A 222 -24.70 -0.60 15.84
N SER A 223 -25.78 0.15 15.64
CA SER A 223 -26.37 1.03 16.66
C SER A 223 -27.79 1.41 16.25
N GLU A 224 -28.57 1.93 17.19
CA GLU A 224 -29.95 2.39 16.93
C GLU A 224 -29.98 3.48 15.85
N ASP A 225 -29.01 4.40 15.87
CA ASP A 225 -28.91 5.50 14.90
C ASP A 225 -28.68 4.96 13.48
N VAL A 226 -27.78 3.98 13.32
CA VAL A 226 -27.51 3.36 12.02
C VAL A 226 -28.73 2.61 11.50
N LEU A 227 -29.51 1.95 12.36
CA LEU A 227 -30.73 1.24 11.98
C LEU A 227 -31.92 2.17 11.71
N SER A 228 -31.88 3.40 12.22
CA SER A 228 -32.92 4.42 12.02
C SER A 228 -32.65 5.29 10.78
N ALA A 229 -31.38 5.45 10.41
CA ALA A 229 -30.97 6.26 9.27
C ALA A 229 -31.37 5.57 7.95
N PRO A 230 -32.07 6.25 7.02
CA PRO A 230 -32.37 5.70 5.70
C PRO A 230 -31.10 5.36 4.90
N ARG A 231 -30.04 6.17 5.07
CA ARG A 231 -28.71 5.98 4.50
C ARG A 231 -27.66 6.40 5.53
N PRO A 232 -27.11 5.47 6.32
CA PRO A 232 -26.08 5.79 7.29
C PRO A 232 -24.79 6.24 6.57
N HIS A 233 -24.04 7.15 7.18
CA HIS A 233 -22.77 7.65 6.64
C HIS A 233 -21.61 6.80 7.18
N PRO A 234 -21.02 5.90 6.39
CA PRO A 234 -19.89 5.10 6.84
C PRO A 234 -18.65 5.97 7.06
N LEU A 235 -17.78 5.53 7.97
CA LEU A 235 -16.41 6.01 8.00
C LEU A 235 -15.65 5.38 6.82
N GLU A 236 -15.16 6.20 5.91
CA GLU A 236 -14.44 5.79 4.69
C GLU A 236 -12.99 6.28 4.74
N LEU A 237 -12.10 5.59 4.01
CA LEU A 237 -10.73 6.05 3.78
C LEU A 237 -10.70 7.11 2.67
N PRO A 238 -9.75 8.05 2.70
CA PRO A 238 -9.62 9.05 1.65
C PRO A 238 -9.30 8.36 0.32
N PRO A 239 -9.84 8.83 -0.81
CA PRO A 239 -9.53 8.26 -2.11
C PRO A 239 -8.04 8.45 -2.40
N LYS A 240 -7.33 7.36 -2.71
CA LYS A 240 -5.93 7.39 -3.09
C LYS A 240 -5.66 6.44 -4.24
N ASN A 241 -4.98 6.93 -5.27
CA ASN A 241 -4.53 6.12 -6.41
C ASN A 241 -3.31 5.31 -5.98
N LEU A 242 -3.58 4.09 -5.50
CA LEU A 242 -2.54 3.14 -5.10
C LEU A 242 -2.28 2.12 -6.23
N PRO A 243 -1.02 1.69 -6.43
CA PRO A 243 -0.69 0.64 -7.37
C PRO A 243 -1.54 -0.62 -7.15
N GLY A 244 -2.07 -1.18 -8.25
CA GLY A 244 -2.97 -2.35 -8.22
C GLY A 244 -4.40 -2.06 -7.75
N ALA A 245 -4.75 -0.80 -7.48
CA ALA A 245 -6.09 -0.35 -7.08
C ALA A 245 -6.74 -1.21 -5.97
N PRO A 246 -6.04 -1.46 -4.84
CA PRO A 246 -6.62 -2.20 -3.73
C PRO A 246 -7.89 -1.52 -3.20
N ARG A 247 -8.80 -2.34 -2.67
CA ARG A 247 -10.04 -1.89 -2.04
C ARG A 247 -10.02 -2.22 -0.56
N TRP A 248 -10.62 -1.35 0.23
CA TRP A 248 -10.91 -1.59 1.63
C TRP A 248 -12.33 -1.14 1.95
N PRO A 249 -13.07 -1.90 2.77
CA PRO A 249 -12.77 -3.25 3.26
C PRO A 249 -12.65 -4.32 2.15
N THR A 250 -12.04 -5.46 2.47
CA THR A 250 -12.07 -6.65 1.60
C THR A 250 -13.49 -7.20 1.53
N ASP A 251 -13.91 -7.63 0.34
CA ASP A 251 -15.23 -8.24 0.14
C ASP A 251 -15.33 -9.59 0.84
N GLY A 252 -16.18 -9.67 1.88
CA GLY A 252 -16.41 -10.90 2.65
C GLY A 252 -17.38 -11.89 2.02
N THR A 253 -17.91 -11.63 0.81
CA THR A 253 -18.86 -12.54 0.14
C THR A 253 -18.18 -13.61 -0.72
N VAL A 254 -16.87 -13.51 -0.93
CA VAL A 254 -16.10 -14.35 -1.85
C VAL A 254 -15.13 -15.25 -1.07
N ALA A 255 -15.16 -16.55 -1.38
CA ALA A 255 -14.16 -17.48 -0.87
C ALA A 255 -12.77 -17.10 -1.41
N LEU A 256 -11.81 -16.88 -0.51
CA LEU A 256 -10.46 -16.50 -0.89
C LEU A 256 -9.64 -17.75 -1.26
N ALA A 257 -9.01 -17.72 -2.42
CA ALA A 257 -8.10 -18.78 -2.85
C ALA A 257 -6.89 -18.89 -1.90
N PRO A 258 -6.28 -20.08 -1.74
CA PRO A 258 -5.16 -20.33 -0.83
C PRO A 258 -3.83 -19.85 -1.43
N ARG A 259 -3.80 -18.60 -1.88
CA ARG A 259 -2.65 -17.91 -2.47
C ARG A 259 -2.49 -16.51 -1.90
N ALA A 260 -1.34 -15.91 -2.15
CA ALA A 260 -1.01 -14.56 -1.72
C ALA A 260 -1.98 -13.50 -2.28
N PHE A 261 -2.27 -12.49 -1.48
CA PHE A 261 -2.92 -11.25 -1.89
C PHE A 261 -1.96 -10.08 -1.62
N PRO A 262 -0.90 -9.92 -2.44
CA PRO A 262 0.20 -9.01 -2.15
C PRO A 262 -0.17 -7.52 -2.30
N VAL A 263 -1.40 -7.19 -2.67
CA VAL A 263 -1.88 -5.82 -2.83
C VAL A 263 -3.14 -5.64 -2.01
N ALA A 264 -3.05 -4.89 -0.91
CA ALA A 264 -4.13 -4.77 0.07
C ALA A 264 -4.07 -3.44 0.82
N ILE A 265 -5.23 -3.00 1.33
CA ILE A 265 -5.32 -1.88 2.27
C ILE A 265 -5.80 -2.44 3.61
N HIS A 266 -5.25 -1.90 4.69
CA HIS A 266 -5.55 -2.30 6.05
C HIS A 266 -5.77 -1.06 6.92
N ALA A 267 -6.86 -1.04 7.67
CA ALA A 267 -7.18 0.04 8.61
C ALA A 267 -7.90 -0.55 9.82
N PHE A 268 -7.67 0.03 11.00
CA PHE A 268 -8.35 -0.38 12.22
C PHE A 268 -9.37 0.69 12.65
N PRO A 269 -10.68 0.45 12.50
CA PRO A 269 -11.69 1.32 13.07
C PRO A 269 -11.68 1.24 14.60
N ARG A 270 -11.73 2.40 15.23
CA ARG A 270 -11.76 2.58 16.68
C ARG A 270 -12.89 3.52 17.07
N ILE A 271 -13.56 3.19 18.17
CA ILE A 271 -14.51 4.07 18.83
C ILE A 271 -13.73 4.97 19.81
N ASP A 272 -13.88 6.27 19.63
CA ASP A 272 -13.32 7.32 20.48
C ASP A 272 -14.46 8.20 20.98
N GLY A 273 -14.89 7.97 22.22
CA GLY A 273 -16.13 8.51 22.76
C GLY A 273 -17.35 7.97 22.02
N ASP A 274 -18.09 8.87 21.38
CA ASP A 274 -19.28 8.57 20.55
C ASP A 274 -18.96 8.45 19.04
N ARG A 275 -17.69 8.68 18.64
CA ARG A 275 -17.31 8.76 17.21
C ARG A 275 -16.47 7.58 16.76
N LEU A 276 -16.78 7.09 15.57
CA LEU A 276 -15.95 6.13 14.85
C LEU A 276 -14.81 6.87 14.13
N ARG A 277 -13.57 6.42 14.32
CA ARG A 277 -12.36 6.96 13.69
C ARG A 277 -11.41 5.82 13.31
N PHE A 278 -10.36 6.10 12.55
CA PHE A 278 -9.27 5.15 12.37
C PHE A 278 -8.23 5.31 13.48
N ALA A 279 -7.70 4.19 13.98
CA ALA A 279 -6.66 4.19 14.99
C ALA A 279 -5.45 5.01 14.54
N GLN A 280 -4.97 5.87 15.43
CA GLN A 280 -3.85 6.80 15.18
C GLN A 280 -4.02 7.65 13.90
N ASP A 281 -5.27 7.85 13.46
CA ASP A 281 -5.59 8.56 12.23
C ASP A 281 -4.84 7.99 11.02
N ALA A 282 -4.68 6.66 10.94
CA ALA A 282 -3.82 6.02 9.96
C ALA A 282 -4.48 4.84 9.24
N PHE A 283 -3.98 4.55 8.04
CA PHE A 283 -4.20 3.29 7.33
C PHE A 283 -2.93 2.84 6.63
N GLY A 284 -2.81 1.54 6.38
CA GLY A 284 -1.69 0.93 5.70
C GLY A 284 -2.07 0.43 4.31
N ALA A 285 -1.12 0.49 3.38
CA ALA A 285 -1.21 -0.17 2.08
C ALA A 285 -0.02 -1.11 1.88
N ILE A 286 -0.28 -2.30 1.36
CA ILE A 286 0.71 -3.31 1.02
C ILE A 286 0.80 -3.39 -0.49
N TYR A 287 2.02 -3.39 -1.01
CA TYR A 287 2.32 -3.71 -2.40
C TYR A 287 3.53 -4.65 -2.44
N TYR A 288 3.26 -5.95 -2.55
CA TYR A 288 4.20 -7.06 -2.46
C TYR A 288 5.04 -6.98 -1.19
N ARG A 289 6.29 -6.54 -1.29
CA ARG A 289 7.24 -6.43 -0.17
C ARG A 289 7.33 -5.02 0.42
N VAL A 290 6.60 -4.05 -0.13
CA VAL A 290 6.55 -2.66 0.36
C VAL A 290 5.27 -2.47 1.17
N VAL A 291 5.40 -1.82 2.32
CA VAL A 291 4.27 -1.41 3.16
C VAL A 291 4.37 0.09 3.43
N LEU A 292 3.28 0.79 3.17
CA LEU A 292 3.18 2.25 3.27
C LEU A 292 2.14 2.61 4.33
N GLY A 293 2.43 3.63 5.13
CA GLY A 293 1.49 4.21 6.07
C GLY A 293 1.01 5.57 5.61
N PHE A 294 -0.29 5.80 5.70
CA PHE A 294 -0.94 7.04 5.28
C PHE A 294 -1.81 7.63 6.38
N GLY A 295 -2.01 8.94 6.33
CA GLY A 295 -3.04 9.59 7.14
C GLY A 295 -4.45 9.29 6.66
N ALA A 296 -5.33 8.91 7.58
CA ALA A 296 -6.71 8.55 7.28
C ALA A 296 -7.64 9.74 7.04
N ARG A 297 -7.17 10.99 7.18
CA ARG A 297 -7.91 12.20 6.79
C ARG A 297 -7.45 12.78 5.47
N GLY A 298 -6.14 13.00 5.32
CA GLY A 298 -5.55 13.68 4.17
C GLY A 298 -5.01 12.74 3.09
N GLY A 299 -4.79 11.46 3.42
CA GLY A 299 -4.13 10.52 2.53
C GLY A 299 -2.64 10.77 2.36
N GLU A 300 -2.02 11.63 3.18
CA GLU A 300 -0.59 11.95 3.12
C GLU A 300 0.27 10.74 3.51
N LEU A 301 1.40 10.52 2.81
CA LEU A 301 2.35 9.48 3.19
C LEU A 301 3.02 9.85 4.53
N ARG A 302 3.00 8.94 5.50
CA ARG A 302 3.59 9.13 6.85
C ARG A 302 4.87 8.35 7.06
N TRP A 303 4.94 7.15 6.49
CA TRP A 303 6.13 6.27 6.56
C TRP A 303 6.11 5.27 5.41
N ALA A 304 7.28 4.72 5.09
CA ALA A 304 7.47 3.68 4.07
C ALA A 304 8.46 2.63 4.60
N THR A 305 8.11 1.36 4.47
CA THR A 305 9.02 0.26 4.82
C THR A 305 9.01 -0.79 3.73
N HIS A 306 10.08 -1.59 3.67
CA HIS A 306 10.18 -2.73 2.79
C HIS A 306 10.70 -3.98 3.52
N PHE A 307 10.46 -5.12 2.89
CA PHE A 307 10.91 -6.42 3.33
C PHE A 307 11.65 -7.15 2.20
N LEU A 308 12.40 -8.20 2.57
CA LEU A 308 13.12 -9.02 1.59
C LEU A 308 12.22 -10.04 0.88
N ARG A 309 11.02 -10.26 1.40
CA ARG A 309 10.02 -11.23 0.93
C ARG A 309 8.66 -10.57 0.86
N ASP A 310 7.81 -11.10 -0.01
CA ASP A 310 6.47 -10.57 -0.20
C ASP A 310 5.63 -10.80 1.05
N VAL A 311 4.79 -9.81 1.37
CA VAL A 311 3.80 -9.92 2.43
C VAL A 311 2.62 -10.72 1.89
N LEU A 312 2.29 -11.83 2.56
CA LEU A 312 1.23 -12.75 2.13
C LEU A 312 -0.09 -12.52 2.85
N GLY A 313 -0.05 -11.96 4.05
CA GLY A 313 -1.22 -11.69 4.88
C GLY A 313 -0.91 -10.68 5.97
N ALA A 314 -1.93 -9.93 6.37
CA ALA A 314 -1.82 -8.94 7.42
C ALA A 314 -3.14 -8.74 8.17
N ALA A 315 -3.03 -8.28 9.40
CA ALA A 315 -4.16 -7.85 10.22
C ALA A 315 -3.82 -6.59 10.99
N SER A 316 -4.83 -5.75 11.24
CA SER A 316 -4.67 -4.47 11.92
C SER A 316 -5.19 -4.50 13.35
N SER A 317 -4.53 -3.72 14.22
CA SER A 317 -4.94 -3.41 15.59
C SER A 317 -4.93 -1.90 15.82
N SER A 318 -5.26 -1.49 17.05
CA SER A 318 -5.11 -0.11 17.51
C SER A 318 -3.66 0.39 17.48
N GLU A 319 -2.69 -0.52 17.58
CA GLU A 319 -1.27 -0.19 17.67
C GLU A 319 -0.57 -0.22 16.31
N GLY A 320 -1.07 -1.03 15.38
CA GLY A 320 -0.36 -1.24 14.12
C GLY A 320 -0.89 -2.35 13.24
N MET A 321 0.02 -2.95 12.49
CA MET A 321 -0.22 -4.13 11.65
C MET A 321 0.62 -5.30 12.12
N THR A 322 0.07 -6.51 12.05
CA THR A 322 0.84 -7.76 12.12
C THR A 322 0.88 -8.36 10.72
N LEU A 323 2.07 -8.71 10.25
CA LEU A 323 2.37 -9.18 8.91
C LEU A 323 2.92 -10.60 8.93
N CYS A 324 2.61 -11.34 7.87
CA CYS A 324 3.16 -12.65 7.59
C CYS A 324 3.76 -12.69 6.19
N LEU A 325 5.03 -13.06 6.09
CA LEU A 325 5.81 -12.99 4.86
C LEU A 325 5.97 -14.37 4.21
N GLU A 326 6.42 -14.39 2.95
CA GLU A 326 6.56 -15.62 2.15
C GLU A 326 7.50 -16.66 2.74
N ASP A 327 8.53 -16.24 3.47
CA ASP A 327 9.46 -17.14 4.18
C ASP A 327 8.93 -17.61 5.54
N GLY A 328 7.70 -17.23 5.89
CA GLY A 328 7.07 -17.53 7.16
C GLY A 328 7.54 -16.64 8.31
N SER A 329 8.33 -15.60 8.06
CA SER A 329 8.65 -14.61 9.10
C SER A 329 7.42 -13.76 9.45
N LEU A 330 7.29 -13.44 10.74
CA LEU A 330 6.17 -12.68 11.28
C LEU A 330 6.70 -11.36 11.86
N TRP A 331 6.04 -10.26 11.50
CA TRP A 331 6.46 -8.91 11.85
C TRP A 331 5.30 -8.09 12.38
N ARG A 332 5.60 -7.12 13.23
CA ARG A 332 4.69 -6.05 13.61
C ARG A 332 5.20 -4.73 13.05
N LEU A 333 4.29 -3.86 12.65
CA LEU A 333 4.55 -2.48 12.23
C LEU A 333 3.71 -1.51 13.05
N ALA A 334 4.28 -0.41 13.51
CA ALA A 334 3.54 0.64 14.22
C ALA A 334 2.89 1.63 13.25
N TRP A 335 1.69 2.13 13.61
CA TRP A 335 1.01 3.16 12.81
C TRP A 335 1.73 4.51 12.80
N ALA A 336 2.45 4.85 13.87
CA ALA A 336 3.05 6.17 14.05
C ALA A 336 4.15 6.48 13.04
N ASP A 337 5.04 5.52 12.78
CA ASP A 337 6.31 5.78 12.09
C ASP A 337 6.81 4.62 11.21
N GLY A 338 6.04 3.52 11.12
CA GLY A 338 6.45 2.33 10.37
C GLY A 338 7.54 1.50 11.07
N SER A 339 7.83 1.79 12.34
CA SER A 339 8.78 1.00 13.13
C SER A 339 8.34 -0.46 13.20
N ARG A 340 9.32 -1.37 13.12
CA ARG A 340 9.07 -2.80 13.00
C ARG A 340 9.70 -3.62 14.11
N ALA A 341 9.00 -4.67 14.52
CA ALA A 341 9.51 -5.65 15.47
C ALA A 341 9.18 -7.06 14.98
N SER A 342 10.11 -8.01 15.12
CA SER A 342 9.78 -9.42 14.86
C SER A 342 8.74 -9.89 15.88
N SER A 343 7.82 -10.74 15.44
CA SER A 343 6.84 -11.44 16.28
C SER A 343 7.03 -12.96 16.24
N GLY A 344 8.06 -13.45 15.56
CA GLY A 344 8.39 -14.86 15.44
C GLY A 344 8.46 -15.34 13.99
N THR A 345 8.30 -16.65 13.81
CA THR A 345 8.28 -17.31 12.51
C THR A 345 7.43 -18.58 12.54
N LEU A 346 6.82 -18.89 11.40
CA LEU A 346 6.19 -20.17 11.07
C LEU A 346 7.20 -21.19 10.55
N GLY A 347 8.45 -20.79 10.26
CA GLY A 347 9.56 -21.68 9.91
C GLY A 347 9.33 -22.56 8.67
N ALA A 348 8.53 -22.06 7.72
CA ALA A 348 8.24 -22.71 6.45
C ALA A 348 7.97 -21.65 5.37
N ARG A 349 8.30 -21.98 4.11
CA ARG A 349 7.88 -21.16 2.97
C ARG A 349 6.38 -21.32 2.75
N LEU A 350 5.70 -20.21 2.56
CA LEU A 350 4.26 -20.09 2.50
C LEU A 350 3.80 -19.70 1.10
N ARG A 351 2.58 -20.11 0.74
CA ARG A 351 1.86 -19.66 -0.47
C ARG A 351 0.77 -18.65 -0.15
N ALA A 352 0.27 -18.67 1.08
CA ALA A 352 -0.71 -17.73 1.63
C ALA A 352 -0.58 -17.69 3.15
N CYS A 353 -1.13 -16.66 3.78
CA CYS A 353 -1.13 -16.56 5.24
C CYS A 353 -2.32 -15.76 5.75
N VAL A 354 -2.87 -16.17 6.90
CA VAL A 354 -3.84 -15.39 7.67
C VAL A 354 -3.29 -15.10 9.06
N VAL A 355 -3.64 -13.94 9.58
CA VAL A 355 -3.07 -13.40 10.81
C VAL A 355 -4.18 -12.83 11.67
N SER A 356 -4.14 -13.10 12.97
CA SER A 356 -4.90 -12.40 14.00
C SER A 356 -3.97 -11.33 14.59
N PRO A 357 -4.44 -10.09 14.77
CA PRO A 357 -3.58 -8.98 15.11
C PRO A 357 -2.92 -9.13 16.48
N ASP A 358 -1.64 -8.77 16.57
CA ASP A 358 -0.91 -8.63 17.81
C ASP A 358 -0.93 -7.15 18.26
N PRO A 359 -1.69 -6.81 19.32
CA PRO A 359 -1.90 -5.43 19.73
C PRO A 359 -0.79 -4.89 20.64
N ARG A 360 0.37 -5.55 20.72
CA ARG A 360 1.47 -5.04 21.55
C ARG A 360 2.10 -3.82 20.86
N PRO A 361 2.35 -2.73 21.59
CA PRO A 361 3.00 -1.56 21.03
C PRO A 361 4.45 -1.87 20.62
N ILE A 362 4.97 -1.02 19.74
CA ILE A 362 6.39 -0.96 19.39
C ILE A 362 6.88 0.41 19.87
N THR A 363 7.98 0.40 20.63
CA THR A 363 8.61 1.64 21.08
C THR A 363 10.00 1.71 20.46
N VAL A 364 10.23 2.75 19.66
CA VAL A 364 11.56 3.06 19.12
C VAL A 364 12.08 4.37 19.73
N ALA A 365 13.39 4.42 19.99
CA ALA A 365 14.01 5.57 20.64
C ALA A 365 14.09 6.80 19.71
N ARG A 366 14.23 6.58 18.39
CA ARG A 366 14.26 7.63 17.38
C ARG A 366 13.72 7.11 16.04
N PRO A 367 12.63 7.69 15.52
CA PRO A 367 12.13 7.32 14.20
C PRO A 367 13.06 7.82 13.08
N VAL A 368 13.18 7.03 12.01
CA VAL A 368 13.88 7.43 10.79
C VAL A 368 13.04 8.46 10.04
N PRO A 369 13.60 9.57 9.53
CA PRO A 369 12.85 10.56 8.75
C PRO A 369 12.18 9.95 7.51
N LEU A 370 10.96 10.39 7.19
CA LEU A 370 10.19 9.87 6.04
C LEU A 370 10.97 9.90 4.72
N ALA A 371 11.68 10.99 4.42
CA ALA A 371 12.43 11.11 3.18
C ALA A 371 13.51 10.01 3.04
N GLU A 372 14.19 9.70 4.14
CA GLU A 372 15.19 8.62 4.20
C GLU A 372 14.52 7.26 4.07
N GLN A 373 13.41 7.01 4.77
CA GLN A 373 12.62 5.77 4.62
C GLN A 373 12.21 5.51 3.17
N VAL A 374 11.73 6.55 2.47
CA VAL A 374 11.34 6.47 1.07
C VAL A 374 12.54 6.20 0.17
N ALA A 375 13.63 6.92 0.36
CA ALA A 375 14.86 6.72 -0.41
C ALA A 375 15.40 5.30 -0.25
N THR A 376 15.51 4.79 0.97
CA THR A 376 15.93 3.40 1.24
C THR A 376 14.99 2.40 0.58
N THR A 377 13.68 2.63 0.65
CA THR A 377 12.69 1.74 0.01
C THR A 377 12.87 1.71 -1.52
N LEU A 378 13.13 2.85 -2.15
CA LEU A 378 13.40 2.94 -3.60
C LEU A 378 14.69 2.22 -4.00
N THR A 379 15.75 2.30 -3.20
CA THR A 379 17.06 1.73 -3.55
C THR A 379 17.22 0.25 -3.21
N ASP A 380 16.46 -0.26 -2.24
CA ASP A 380 16.58 -1.64 -1.75
C ASP A 380 15.53 -2.59 -2.34
N THR A 381 14.62 -2.07 -3.17
CA THR A 381 13.63 -2.90 -3.88
C THR A 381 13.89 -2.92 -5.39
N GLY A 382 13.52 -4.02 -6.04
CA GLY A 382 13.87 -4.31 -7.43
C GLY A 382 12.94 -3.65 -8.46
N PRO A 383 13.22 -3.82 -9.76
CA PRO A 383 12.41 -3.28 -10.85
C PRO A 383 10.98 -3.84 -10.91
N ASP A 384 10.71 -4.98 -10.27
CA ASP A 384 9.38 -5.53 -10.06
C ASP A 384 8.46 -4.59 -9.27
N MET A 385 9.03 -3.62 -8.54
CA MET A 385 8.33 -2.63 -7.72
C MET A 385 8.12 -1.28 -8.42
N ALA A 386 8.33 -1.18 -9.75
CA ALA A 386 8.24 0.09 -10.49
C ALA A 386 6.94 0.90 -10.22
N PRO A 387 5.73 0.30 -10.15
CA PRO A 387 4.52 1.08 -9.86
C PRO A 387 4.54 1.78 -8.49
N VAL A 388 5.05 1.13 -7.45
CA VAL A 388 5.17 1.75 -6.12
C VAL A 388 6.35 2.71 -6.06
N HIS A 389 7.41 2.47 -6.85
CA HIS A 389 8.52 3.42 -6.98
C HIS A 389 8.07 4.78 -7.52
N HIS A 390 7.19 4.80 -8.52
CA HIS A 390 6.66 6.08 -9.05
C HIS A 390 5.88 6.86 -7.99
N LEU A 391 4.98 6.18 -7.28
CA LEU A 391 4.23 6.78 -6.18
C LEU A 391 5.19 7.38 -5.14
N LEU A 392 6.18 6.61 -4.70
CA LEU A 392 7.14 7.03 -3.69
C LEU A 392 8.05 8.17 -4.15
N LEU A 393 8.47 8.14 -5.41
CA LEU A 393 9.31 9.20 -5.99
C LEU A 393 8.55 10.52 -6.08
N ASP A 394 7.26 10.50 -6.42
CA ASP A 394 6.43 11.70 -6.48
C ASP A 394 6.20 12.27 -5.06
N GLU A 395 5.93 11.42 -4.07
CA GLU A 395 5.81 11.83 -2.65
C GLU A 395 7.13 12.42 -2.12
N LEU A 396 8.28 11.81 -2.45
CA LEU A 396 9.60 12.31 -2.06
C LEU A 396 9.89 13.66 -2.72
N ALA A 397 9.67 13.80 -4.02
CA ALA A 397 10.00 15.00 -4.78
C ALA A 397 9.12 16.20 -4.42
N ALA A 398 7.89 15.98 -3.94
CA ALA A 398 7.00 17.02 -3.45
C ALA A 398 7.54 17.72 -2.18
N ASN A 399 8.46 17.10 -1.44
CA ASN A 399 9.06 17.70 -0.25
C ASN A 399 10.14 18.74 -0.63
N PRO A 400 9.98 20.03 -0.23
CA PRO A 400 10.89 21.09 -0.63
C PRO A 400 12.21 21.11 0.16
N ALA A 401 12.41 20.23 1.16
CA ALA A 401 13.63 20.21 1.97
C ALA A 401 14.89 20.04 1.10
N PRO A 402 15.98 20.80 1.33
CA PRO A 402 17.24 20.66 0.60
C PRO A 402 17.79 19.23 0.59
N GLU A 403 17.68 18.55 1.73
CA GLU A 403 18.12 17.16 1.94
C GLU A 403 17.50 16.17 0.94
N VAL A 404 16.28 16.43 0.46
CA VAL A 404 15.62 15.60 -0.56
C VAL A 404 16.38 15.66 -1.88
N THR A 405 16.99 16.80 -2.22
CA THR A 405 17.81 16.91 -3.43
C THR A 405 19.03 15.99 -3.34
N ARG A 406 19.68 15.88 -2.16
CA ARG A 406 20.74 14.90 -1.92
C ARG A 406 20.24 13.46 -2.12
N LEU A 407 19.10 13.11 -1.52
CA LEU A 407 18.51 11.77 -1.63
C LEU A 407 18.13 11.41 -3.08
N LEU A 408 17.56 12.34 -3.85
CA LEU A 408 17.25 12.13 -5.26
C LEU A 408 18.54 11.87 -6.08
N LEU A 409 19.62 12.60 -5.80
CA LEU A 409 20.91 12.37 -6.45
C LEU A 409 21.45 10.97 -6.13
N GLU A 410 21.32 10.51 -4.88
CA GLU A 410 21.72 9.15 -4.47
C GLU A 410 20.89 8.07 -5.16
N ILE A 411 19.57 8.26 -5.28
CA ILE A 411 18.67 7.33 -5.99
C ILE A 411 19.06 7.27 -7.47
N ALA A 412 19.27 8.40 -8.14
CA ALA A 412 19.65 8.47 -9.55
C ALA A 412 21.00 7.80 -9.81
N ARG A 413 21.94 7.93 -8.87
CA ARG A 413 23.30 7.36 -8.95
C ARG A 413 23.39 5.91 -8.45
N SER A 414 22.30 5.35 -7.89
CA SER A 414 22.30 4.00 -7.34
C SER A 414 22.46 2.95 -8.44
N PRO A 415 23.39 1.99 -8.29
CA PRO A 415 23.54 0.88 -9.25
C PRO A 415 22.36 -0.10 -9.17
N ARG A 416 21.63 -0.12 -8.04
CA ARG A 416 20.48 -1.01 -7.81
C ARG A 416 19.18 -0.49 -8.45
N ALA A 417 19.09 0.81 -8.69
CA ALA A 417 17.91 1.42 -9.32
C ALA A 417 17.73 0.87 -10.75
N SER A 418 16.50 0.73 -11.24
CA SER A 418 16.26 0.46 -12.66
C SER A 418 16.69 1.65 -13.52
N ALA A 419 16.83 1.46 -14.85
CA ALA A 419 17.11 2.58 -15.76
C ALA A 419 15.95 3.60 -15.73
N ASP A 420 14.71 3.11 -15.77
CA ASP A 420 13.50 3.94 -15.68
C ASP A 420 13.42 4.71 -14.35
N LEU A 421 13.72 4.08 -13.20
CA LEU A 421 13.75 4.79 -11.92
C LEU A 421 14.79 5.92 -11.93
N ALA A 422 15.99 5.68 -12.47
CA ALA A 422 17.01 6.71 -12.57
C ALA A 422 16.58 7.88 -13.49
N ASP A 423 16.00 7.58 -14.66
CA ASP A 423 15.50 8.58 -15.59
C ASP A 423 14.37 9.42 -14.97
N GLN A 424 13.44 8.77 -14.28
CA GLN A 424 12.36 9.47 -13.61
C GLN A 424 12.87 10.33 -12.46
N THR A 425 13.85 9.84 -11.71
CA THR A 425 14.51 10.61 -10.64
C THR A 425 15.23 11.83 -11.21
N ALA A 426 15.95 11.69 -12.33
CA ALA A 426 16.59 12.80 -13.04
C ALA A 426 15.56 13.88 -13.45
N ARG A 427 14.38 13.49 -13.94
CA ARG A 427 13.30 14.46 -14.24
C ARG A 427 12.87 15.25 -13.00
N ARG A 428 12.80 14.62 -11.82
CA ARG A 428 12.44 15.31 -10.57
C ARG A 428 13.58 16.21 -10.08
N ILE A 429 14.84 15.80 -10.27
CA ILE A 429 16.03 16.63 -10.00
C ILE A 429 15.97 17.93 -10.82
N ALA A 430 15.68 17.85 -12.12
CA ALA A 430 15.58 19.03 -12.99
C ALA A 430 14.54 20.07 -12.54
N MET A 431 13.52 19.63 -11.79
CA MET A 431 12.46 20.49 -11.24
C MET A 431 12.80 21.06 -9.86
N ARG A 432 13.93 20.66 -9.24
CA ARG A 432 14.30 21.13 -7.91
C ARG A 432 14.63 22.63 -7.93
N ARG A 433 14.29 23.28 -6.83
CA ARG A 433 14.57 24.70 -6.55
C ARG A 433 15.30 24.90 -5.21
N THR A 434 15.64 23.82 -4.52
CA THR A 434 16.30 23.81 -3.20
C THR A 434 17.42 22.78 -3.18
N GLY A 435 18.39 22.92 -2.27
CA GLY A 435 19.56 22.04 -2.17
C GLY A 435 20.59 22.27 -3.29
N VAL A 436 20.84 23.53 -3.64
CA VAL A 436 21.81 23.93 -4.67
C VAL A 436 23.21 23.44 -4.33
N GLU A 437 23.58 23.48 -3.06
CA GLU A 437 24.82 22.95 -2.51
C GLU A 437 25.02 21.46 -2.83
N HIS A 438 23.96 20.66 -2.80
CA HIS A 438 24.02 19.23 -3.14
C HIS A 438 24.13 19.00 -4.65
N LEU A 439 23.49 19.86 -5.45
CA LEU A 439 23.60 19.82 -6.92
C LEU A 439 25.02 20.13 -7.37
N ILE A 440 25.65 21.17 -6.82
CA ILE A 440 27.03 21.55 -7.12
C ILE A 440 27.99 20.45 -6.66
N ALA A 441 27.87 19.99 -5.42
CA ALA A 441 28.71 18.92 -4.89
C ALA A 441 28.63 17.63 -5.75
N ALA A 442 27.45 17.30 -6.29
CA ALA A 442 27.29 16.14 -7.16
C ALA A 442 27.96 16.29 -8.54
N LEU A 443 28.15 17.52 -9.04
CA LEU A 443 28.97 17.77 -10.23
C LEU A 443 30.46 17.63 -9.89
N GLU A 444 30.89 18.14 -8.75
CA GLU A 444 32.30 18.13 -8.33
C GLU A 444 32.81 16.71 -8.01
N ASP A 445 31.94 15.82 -7.52
CA ASP A 445 32.25 14.41 -7.20
C ASP A 445 32.54 13.53 -8.44
N GLY A 446 32.45 14.09 -9.66
CA GLY A 446 32.48 13.38 -10.95
C GLY A 446 33.83 12.84 -11.46
N ALA A 447 34.86 12.73 -10.63
CA ALA A 447 36.20 12.29 -11.06
C ALA A 447 36.53 10.82 -10.74
N ASP A 448 35.89 10.19 -9.74
CA ASP A 448 36.33 8.88 -9.26
C ASP A 448 35.52 7.70 -9.83
N PHE A 449 36.26 6.80 -10.48
CA PHE A 449 35.84 5.49 -11.00
C PHE A 449 35.49 4.50 -9.87
N GLU A 450 34.60 4.88 -8.98
CA GLU A 450 33.88 3.90 -8.20
C GLU A 450 32.92 3.16 -9.14
N VAL A 451 33.31 1.95 -9.59
CA VAL A 451 32.48 0.98 -10.36
C VAL A 451 31.10 0.77 -9.71
N THR A 452 30.96 1.17 -8.45
CA THR A 452 29.77 1.06 -7.61
C THR A 452 28.73 2.16 -7.81
N LYS A 453 28.94 3.20 -8.64
CA LYS A 453 27.96 4.29 -8.87
C LYS A 453 27.67 4.55 -10.35
N ARG A 454 26.43 4.94 -10.66
CA ARG A 454 26.07 5.47 -11.98
C ARG A 454 26.58 6.91 -12.13
N PRO A 455 26.85 7.37 -13.37
CA PRO A 455 27.14 8.78 -13.65
C PRO A 455 26.05 9.70 -13.08
N ALA A 456 26.45 10.89 -12.63
CA ALA A 456 25.50 11.89 -12.19
C ALA A 456 24.60 12.34 -13.37
N PRO A 457 23.32 12.68 -13.12
CA PRO A 457 22.42 13.14 -14.18
C PRO A 457 22.72 14.62 -14.53
N ILE A 458 23.80 14.85 -15.27
CA ILE A 458 24.38 16.18 -15.54
C ILE A 458 23.35 17.16 -16.12
N ALA A 459 22.63 16.80 -17.18
CA ALA A 459 21.61 17.67 -17.76
C ALA A 459 20.48 18.04 -16.78
N ALA A 460 20.09 17.12 -15.89
CA ALA A 460 19.07 17.41 -14.88
C ALA A 460 19.59 18.40 -13.83
N ILE A 461 20.83 18.19 -13.35
CA ILE A 461 21.48 19.10 -12.41
C ILE A 461 21.62 20.50 -13.03
N ALA A 462 22.13 20.59 -14.26
CA ALA A 462 22.28 21.86 -14.98
C ALA A 462 20.93 22.59 -15.15
N SER A 463 19.86 21.85 -15.45
CA SER A 463 18.51 22.41 -15.56
C SER A 463 18.00 22.98 -14.23
N ALA A 464 18.28 22.30 -13.13
CA ALA A 464 17.90 22.76 -11.79
C ALA A 464 18.66 24.03 -11.39
N LEU A 465 19.99 24.06 -11.60
CA LEU A 465 20.84 25.22 -11.34
C LEU A 465 20.44 26.43 -12.18
N PHE A 466 20.13 26.22 -13.46
CA PHE A 466 19.63 27.26 -14.36
C PHE A 466 18.32 27.86 -13.84
N ALA A 467 17.38 27.03 -13.39
CA ALA A 467 16.07 27.48 -12.97
C ALA A 467 16.06 28.32 -11.68
N VAL A 468 17.14 28.26 -10.88
CA VAL A 468 17.33 29.12 -9.70
C VAL A 468 18.42 30.18 -9.91
N ASN A 469 18.97 30.28 -11.12
CA ASN A 469 20.06 31.20 -11.47
C ASN A 469 21.30 31.08 -10.56
N ALA A 470 21.67 29.85 -10.19
CA ALA A 470 22.81 29.57 -9.30
C ALA A 470 24.14 29.67 -10.07
N LYS A 471 24.69 30.89 -10.15
CA LYS A 471 25.96 31.17 -10.84
C LYS A 471 27.15 30.45 -10.20
N GLU A 472 27.06 30.14 -8.93
CA GLU A 472 28.06 29.39 -8.17
C GLU A 472 28.31 28.00 -8.77
N GLY A 473 27.36 27.43 -9.51
CA GLY A 473 27.53 26.16 -10.21
C GLY A 473 28.24 26.26 -11.56
N ALA A 474 28.47 27.47 -12.10
CA ALA A 474 29.08 27.65 -13.42
C ALA A 474 30.48 27.03 -13.56
N PRO A 475 31.40 27.10 -12.56
CA PRO A 475 32.70 26.45 -12.64
C PRO A 475 32.60 24.94 -12.87
N ALA A 476 31.78 24.24 -12.07
CA ALA A 476 31.60 22.79 -12.20
C ALA A 476 30.95 22.40 -13.54
N LEU A 477 29.96 23.17 -14.01
CA LEU A 477 29.34 22.96 -15.31
C LEU A 477 30.33 23.14 -16.48
N ALA A 478 31.22 24.14 -16.40
CA ALA A 478 32.24 24.38 -17.41
C ALA A 478 33.29 23.26 -17.46
N GLN A 479 33.66 22.69 -16.30
CA GLN A 479 34.53 21.52 -16.23
C GLN A 479 33.88 20.28 -16.89
N HIS A 480 32.59 20.03 -16.66
CA HIS A 480 31.87 18.94 -17.33
C HIS A 480 31.72 19.17 -18.84
N LEU A 481 31.64 20.41 -19.31
CA LEU A 481 31.54 20.73 -20.73
C LEU A 481 32.81 20.28 -21.49
N ILE A 482 33.99 20.48 -20.90
CA ILE A 482 35.27 20.06 -21.49
C ILE A 482 35.62 18.59 -21.26
N ASP A 483 34.87 17.86 -20.42
CA ASP A 483 35.11 16.44 -20.17
C ASP A 483 34.70 15.59 -21.38
N PRO A 484 35.63 14.86 -22.02
CA PRO A 484 35.33 13.98 -23.16
C PRO A 484 34.34 12.86 -22.85
N ARG A 485 34.11 12.55 -21.56
CA ARG A 485 33.18 11.53 -21.09
C ARG A 485 31.73 12.03 -21.08
N THR A 486 31.50 13.33 -21.13
CA THR A 486 30.15 13.93 -21.15
C THR A 486 29.48 13.66 -22.48
N SER A 487 28.24 13.16 -22.45
CA SER A 487 27.50 12.85 -23.68
C SER A 487 27.24 14.12 -24.50
N MET A 488 27.14 14.01 -25.83
CA MET A 488 26.88 15.18 -26.70
C MET A 488 25.55 15.89 -26.35
N ILE A 489 24.54 15.12 -25.91
CA ILE A 489 23.25 15.66 -25.43
C ILE A 489 23.45 16.49 -24.17
N ASP A 490 24.24 15.99 -23.21
CA ASP A 490 24.56 16.73 -21.98
C ASP A 490 25.42 17.97 -22.30
N GLN A 491 26.42 17.87 -23.19
CA GLN A 491 27.24 19.00 -23.63
C GLN A 491 26.40 20.14 -24.23
N LEU A 492 25.42 19.80 -25.07
CA LEU A 492 24.48 20.78 -25.61
C LEU A 492 23.69 21.47 -24.48
N MET A 493 23.21 20.72 -23.50
CA MET A 493 22.50 21.28 -22.37
C MET A 493 23.40 22.18 -21.51
N LEU A 494 24.62 21.75 -21.23
CA LEU A 494 25.63 22.53 -20.50
C LEU A 494 25.95 23.85 -21.21
N ALA A 495 26.19 23.81 -22.53
CA ALA A 495 26.45 25.02 -23.32
C ALA A 495 25.25 26.00 -23.29
N ARG A 496 24.01 25.48 -23.34
CA ARG A 496 22.80 26.31 -23.19
C ARG A 496 22.73 27.00 -21.82
N VAL A 497 23.02 26.27 -20.75
CA VAL A 497 22.96 26.79 -19.37
C VAL A 497 24.10 27.76 -19.08
N LEU A 498 25.33 27.43 -19.49
CA LEU A 498 26.51 28.27 -19.28
C LEU A 498 26.38 29.62 -19.99
N ARG A 499 25.67 29.70 -21.12
CA ARG A 499 25.35 30.99 -21.75
C ARG A 499 24.63 31.97 -20.81
N HIS A 500 23.94 31.48 -19.79
CA HIS A 500 23.24 32.29 -18.80
C HIS A 500 23.97 32.39 -17.47
N LEU A 501 24.55 31.28 -16.99
CA LEU A 501 25.16 31.23 -15.66
C LEU A 501 26.64 31.63 -15.63
N ALA A 502 27.37 31.45 -16.74
CA ALA A 502 28.80 31.72 -16.78
C ALA A 502 29.12 33.21 -16.57
N GLY A 503 30.25 33.46 -15.91
CA GLY A 503 30.88 34.77 -15.84
C GLY A 503 32.22 34.80 -16.58
N PRO A 504 32.96 35.93 -16.52
CA PRO A 504 34.29 36.06 -17.11
C PRO A 504 35.28 34.98 -16.63
N GLU A 505 35.08 34.45 -15.42
CA GLU A 505 35.92 33.42 -14.82
C GLU A 505 35.91 32.08 -15.58
N GLN A 506 34.84 31.77 -16.32
CA GLN A 506 34.70 30.52 -17.08
C GLN A 506 35.16 30.65 -18.54
N VAL A 507 35.63 31.83 -18.97
CA VAL A 507 36.11 32.06 -20.34
C VAL A 507 37.25 31.10 -20.75
N PRO A 508 38.23 30.76 -19.88
CA PRO A 508 39.27 29.80 -20.22
C PRO A 508 38.71 28.41 -20.61
N GLU A 509 37.80 27.85 -19.83
CA GLU A 509 37.19 26.54 -20.07
C GLU A 509 36.31 26.55 -21.33
N LEU A 510 35.51 27.61 -21.53
CA LEU A 510 34.71 27.78 -22.73
C LEU A 510 35.58 27.88 -24.00
N SER A 511 36.72 28.57 -23.89
CA SER A 511 37.69 28.71 -25.00
C SER A 511 38.36 27.37 -25.33
N ALA A 512 38.69 26.59 -24.30
CA ALA A 512 39.23 25.24 -24.44
C ALA A 512 38.24 24.31 -25.14
N TYR A 513 36.97 24.27 -24.69
CA TYR A 513 35.91 23.49 -25.34
C TYR A 513 35.74 23.86 -26.82
N PHE A 514 35.58 25.16 -27.09
CA PHE A 514 35.37 25.66 -28.44
C PHE A 514 36.53 25.29 -29.37
N THR A 515 37.76 25.46 -28.90
CA THR A 515 38.96 25.11 -29.67
C THR A 515 39.04 23.61 -29.93
N LEU A 516 38.71 22.78 -28.94
CA LEU A 516 38.78 21.32 -29.04
C LEU A 516 37.77 20.75 -30.05
N TYR A 517 36.54 21.27 -30.07
CA TYR A 517 35.44 20.64 -30.82
C TYR A 517 35.04 21.35 -32.12
N ARG A 518 35.48 22.60 -32.39
CA ARG A 518 35.09 23.35 -33.61
C ARG A 518 35.41 22.67 -34.93
N THR A 519 36.41 21.80 -34.98
CA THR A 519 36.85 21.08 -36.19
C THR A 519 36.12 19.74 -36.37
N ALA A 520 35.60 19.15 -35.28
CA ALA A 520 35.04 17.79 -35.23
C ALA A 520 33.51 17.76 -35.02
N ALA A 521 32.85 18.90 -35.11
CA ALA A 521 31.42 19.06 -34.83
C ALA A 521 30.50 18.57 -35.98
N SER A 522 30.58 17.29 -36.33
CA SER A 522 29.75 16.66 -37.37
C SER A 522 28.32 16.41 -36.92
N GLU A 523 28.13 16.02 -35.66
CA GLU A 523 26.81 15.73 -35.09
C GLU A 523 26.03 17.03 -34.78
N PRO A 524 24.71 17.08 -35.04
CA PRO A 524 23.89 18.28 -34.84
C PRO A 524 23.97 18.85 -33.40
N GLU A 525 23.92 17.97 -32.40
CA GLU A 525 23.96 18.35 -30.98
C GLU A 525 25.29 18.99 -30.62
N LEU A 526 26.40 18.39 -31.08
CA LEU A 526 27.75 18.89 -30.84
C LEU A 526 27.99 20.22 -31.57
N ALA A 527 27.55 20.33 -32.83
CA ALA A 527 27.64 21.58 -33.59
C ALA A 527 26.89 22.72 -32.88
N GLN A 528 25.67 22.46 -32.40
CA GLN A 528 24.91 23.47 -31.67
C GLN A 528 25.56 23.83 -30.32
N ALA A 529 26.14 22.86 -29.59
CA ALA A 529 26.87 23.12 -28.35
C ALA A 529 28.09 24.03 -28.58
N VAL A 530 28.86 23.78 -29.65
CA VAL A 530 30.02 24.60 -30.05
C VAL A 530 29.58 26.02 -30.42
N VAL A 531 28.49 26.17 -31.19
CA VAL A 531 27.95 27.48 -31.57
C VAL A 531 27.47 28.28 -30.34
N LEU A 532 26.76 27.65 -29.40
CA LEU A 532 26.35 28.29 -28.16
C LEU A 532 27.54 28.71 -27.28
N THR A 533 28.60 27.91 -27.27
CA THR A 533 29.84 28.25 -26.58
C THR A 533 30.50 29.46 -27.24
N ALA A 534 30.56 29.52 -28.57
CA ALA A 534 31.08 30.68 -29.31
C ALA A 534 30.26 31.97 -29.03
N GLN A 535 28.94 31.86 -28.97
CA GLN A 535 28.06 32.97 -28.57
C GLN A 535 28.39 33.46 -27.15
N THR A 536 28.63 32.52 -26.23
CA THR A 536 28.98 32.84 -24.84
C THR A 536 30.36 33.51 -24.75
N LEU A 537 31.35 33.02 -25.48
CA LEU A 537 32.68 33.64 -25.59
C LEU A 537 32.62 35.05 -26.19
N TRP A 538 31.78 35.26 -27.20
CA TRP A 538 31.57 36.58 -27.80
C TRP A 538 31.02 37.61 -26.81
N LEU A 539 30.13 37.15 -25.91
CA LEU A 539 29.49 37.97 -24.88
C LEU A 539 30.42 38.24 -23.68
N LEU A 540 31.12 37.21 -23.18
CA LEU A 540 31.85 37.28 -21.90
C LEU A 540 33.37 37.43 -22.05
N GLY A 541 33.96 36.99 -23.16
CA GLY A 541 35.40 36.85 -23.33
C GLY A 541 36.16 38.11 -23.73
N GLY A 542 35.53 39.29 -23.72
CA GLY A 542 36.17 40.55 -24.09
C GLY A 542 36.72 40.55 -25.53
N GLU A 543 37.85 41.21 -25.76
CA GLU A 543 38.49 41.23 -27.09
C GLU A 543 39.10 39.87 -27.46
N GLU A 544 39.70 39.16 -26.51
CA GLU A 544 40.35 37.86 -26.73
C GLU A 544 39.34 36.79 -27.15
N GLY A 545 38.21 36.67 -26.44
CA GLY A 545 37.15 35.72 -26.80
C GLY A 545 36.53 36.01 -28.16
N ARG A 546 36.37 37.30 -28.52
CA ARG A 546 35.90 37.69 -29.86
C ARG A 546 36.94 37.35 -30.94
N ALA A 547 38.23 37.55 -30.67
CA ALA A 547 39.30 37.20 -31.59
C ALA A 547 39.31 35.70 -31.89
N VAL A 548 39.16 34.84 -30.87
CA VAL A 548 39.07 33.38 -31.03
C VAL A 548 37.90 32.97 -31.94
N VAL A 549 36.73 33.58 -31.76
CA VAL A 549 35.55 33.30 -32.59
C VAL A 549 35.74 33.80 -34.04
N LEU A 550 36.32 35.00 -34.22
CA LEU A 550 36.62 35.57 -35.54
C LEU A 550 37.63 34.74 -36.32
N GLU A 551 38.68 34.25 -35.65
CA GLU A 551 39.69 33.38 -36.25
C GLU A 551 39.06 32.07 -36.69
N ALA A 552 38.25 31.44 -35.83
CA ALA A 552 37.56 30.21 -36.16
C ALA A 552 36.58 30.35 -37.33
N ALA A 553 35.91 31.50 -37.49
CA ALA A 553 35.04 31.75 -38.65
C ALA A 553 35.82 31.80 -39.98
N ARG A 554 37.10 32.20 -39.94
CA ARG A 554 37.97 32.30 -41.12
C ARG A 554 38.81 31.03 -41.36
N ASP A 555 38.94 30.18 -40.34
CA ASP A 555 39.74 28.96 -40.41
C ASP A 555 39.09 27.90 -41.32
N PRO A 556 39.76 27.48 -42.41
CA PRO A 556 39.29 26.41 -43.29
C PRO A 556 39.05 25.06 -42.60
N MET A 557 39.65 24.84 -41.42
CA MET A 557 39.50 23.60 -40.63
C MET A 557 38.28 23.60 -39.71
N THR A 558 37.63 24.75 -39.47
CA THR A 558 36.37 24.80 -38.71
C THR A 558 35.28 24.06 -39.47
N HIS A 559 34.53 23.20 -38.80
CA HIS A 559 33.48 22.39 -39.43
C HIS A 559 32.43 23.30 -40.11
N PRO A 560 31.96 22.99 -41.34
CA PRO A 560 31.08 23.88 -42.10
C PRO A 560 29.81 24.31 -41.36
N ASN A 561 29.19 23.39 -40.62
CA ASN A 561 27.98 23.66 -39.84
C ASN A 561 28.20 24.70 -38.75
N VAL A 562 29.39 24.71 -38.14
CA VAL A 562 29.76 25.72 -37.13
C VAL A 562 30.12 27.03 -37.82
N ARG A 563 30.95 26.99 -38.86
CA ARG A 563 31.42 28.19 -39.58
C ARG A 563 30.27 29.07 -40.07
N SER A 564 29.24 28.47 -40.68
CA SER A 564 28.07 29.22 -41.17
C SER A 564 27.34 29.98 -40.06
N GLU A 565 27.25 29.42 -38.86
CA GLU A 565 26.62 30.09 -37.72
C GLU A 565 27.52 31.17 -37.10
N LEU A 566 28.85 30.97 -37.10
CA LEU A 566 29.79 32.00 -36.65
C LEU A 566 29.78 33.23 -37.56
N GLU A 567 29.71 33.03 -38.89
CA GLU A 567 29.58 34.13 -39.85
C GLU A 567 28.30 34.94 -39.61
N LYS A 568 27.18 34.28 -39.29
CA LYS A 568 25.92 34.97 -38.93
C LYS A 568 26.05 35.78 -37.64
N LEU A 569 26.74 35.25 -36.63
CA LEU A 569 27.01 35.95 -35.37
C LEU A 569 27.74 37.28 -35.58
N MET A 570 28.63 37.32 -36.58
CA MET A 570 29.41 38.52 -36.93
C MET A 570 28.57 39.61 -37.62
N VAL A 571 27.51 39.21 -38.33
CA VAL A 571 26.60 40.14 -39.02
C VAL A 571 25.51 40.65 -38.08
N HIS A 572 25.07 39.83 -37.11
CA HIS A 572 24.05 40.17 -36.12
C HIS A 572 24.50 39.80 -34.69
N PRO A 573 25.20 40.71 -33.98
CA PRO A 573 25.80 40.41 -32.67
C PRO A 573 24.81 40.29 -31.49
N SER A 574 23.50 40.17 -31.75
CA SER A 574 22.46 39.99 -30.72
C SER A 574 21.56 38.81 -31.09
N PRO A 575 21.20 37.93 -30.14
CA PRO A 575 20.43 36.73 -30.46
C PRO A 575 18.98 37.10 -30.79
N THR A 576 18.52 36.74 -31.99
CA THR A 576 17.09 36.59 -32.27
C THR A 576 16.55 35.48 -31.38
N SER A 577 15.84 35.85 -30.32
CA SER A 577 14.98 34.97 -29.55
C SER A 577 13.78 34.57 -30.41
N SER A 578 13.62 33.29 -30.70
CA SER A 578 12.34 32.68 -31.09
C SER A 578 12.38 31.18 -30.78
N PRO A 579 11.21 30.59 -30.43
CA PRO A 579 11.04 29.62 -29.34
C PRO A 579 11.61 28.22 -29.58
#